data_AF-A0A8B5WNJ1-F1
#
_entry.id   AF-A0A8B5WNJ1-F1
#
_cell.length_a   1.000
_cell.length_b   1.000
_cell.length_c   1.000
_cell.angle_alpha   90.00
_cell.angle_beta   90.00
_cell.angle_gamma   90.00
#
_symmetry.space_group_name_H-M   'P 1'
#
loop_
_entity.id
_entity.type
_entity.pdbx_description
1 polymer ?
#
loop_
_entity_poly.entity_id
_entity_poly.type
_entity_poly.pdbx_seq_one_letter_code
_entity_poly.pdbx_strand_id
1 'polypeptide(L)'
;GDSSLAEWSRNLCPVVRFLGDVDRHGTAHRRLISGEVESIERGFIAYGAIMEGVDVRIDEGASCTDQALTQLVFAALPDDQTCVVLQRVVCATDRTGYVNEVKGLHLNVPNDVLNGSKRTVYTEAGEVLLHGPAKRDELLPITGPWLNVDGVLGVRLVYGADSLAIDRSATRRGGPYESLAVEELCSGVQLGPRRVTPGEVLLDLGAVITAGTDAHETSGIEAARVAADDDAVRAVTVRGADGREYVVAANFGTADATITVAGGTVPVATGKAVMRVVGQ
;
A
#
# COMPACT_ATOMS: atom_id res chain seq x y z
N GLY A 1 -1.78 -6.72 -21.74
CA GLY A 1 -1.98 -5.86 -20.56
C GLY A 1 -2.39 -4.48 -21.03
N ASP A 2 -3.35 -3.87 -20.36
CA ASP A 2 -3.75 -2.47 -20.58
C ASP A 2 -2.84 -1.54 -19.78
N SER A 3 -2.04 -0.72 -20.47
CA SER A 3 -1.12 0.23 -19.83
C SER A 3 -1.83 1.42 -19.17
N SER A 4 -3.15 1.56 -19.36
CA SER A 4 -3.92 2.63 -18.73
C SER A 4 -4.13 2.40 -17.23
N LEU A 5 -3.95 1.19 -16.72
CA LEU A 5 -4.36 0.79 -15.36
C LEU A 5 -3.31 1.02 -14.27
N ALA A 6 -2.09 1.42 -14.63
CA ALA A 6 -1.03 1.66 -13.66
C ALA A 6 -0.20 2.90 -14.03
N GLU A 7 0.02 3.76 -13.05
CA GLU A 7 1.11 4.73 -13.04
C GLU A 7 2.26 4.15 -12.21
N TRP A 8 3.52 4.40 -12.55
CA TRP A 8 4.65 3.70 -11.93
C TRP A 8 5.28 4.50 -10.79
N SER A 9 5.21 5.82 -10.83
CA SER A 9 5.85 6.67 -9.84
C SER A 9 5.25 6.46 -8.45
N ARG A 10 6.06 5.92 -7.53
CA ARG A 10 5.70 5.67 -6.11
C ARG A 10 4.42 4.84 -5.92
N ASN A 11 4.04 4.08 -6.94
CA ASN A 11 2.88 3.22 -6.87
C ASN A 11 3.11 2.15 -5.78
N LEU A 12 2.09 1.89 -4.98
CA LEU A 12 2.15 0.93 -3.86
C LEU A 12 3.14 1.27 -2.74
N CYS A 13 3.74 2.47 -2.77
CA CYS A 13 4.51 3.03 -1.67
C CYS A 13 3.59 3.94 -0.86
N PRO A 14 3.56 3.84 0.49
CA PRO A 14 2.74 4.73 1.29
C PRO A 14 3.18 6.18 1.13
N VAL A 15 2.22 7.09 1.26
CA VAL A 15 2.47 8.53 1.36
C VAL A 15 2.56 8.88 2.84
N VAL A 16 3.66 9.47 3.26
CA VAL A 16 3.86 10.00 4.60
C VAL A 16 4.52 11.36 4.46
N ARG A 17 3.77 12.43 4.71
CA ARG A 17 4.29 13.80 4.64
C ARG A 17 4.24 14.45 6.01
N PHE A 18 5.38 14.96 6.43
CA PHE A 18 5.49 15.75 7.65
C PHE A 18 5.18 17.22 7.38
N LEU A 19 4.77 17.95 8.41
CA LEU A 19 4.59 19.40 8.32
C LEU A 19 5.92 20.04 7.91
N GLY A 20 5.87 20.92 6.90
CA GLY A 20 7.07 21.51 6.28
C GLY A 20 7.57 20.76 5.04
N ASP A 21 7.07 19.55 4.78
CA ASP A 21 7.30 18.87 3.50
C ASP A 21 6.39 19.48 2.41
N VAL A 22 7.00 20.33 1.59
CA VAL A 22 6.35 20.95 0.42
C VAL A 22 6.64 20.21 -0.89
N ASP A 23 7.41 19.12 -0.85
CA ASP A 23 7.76 18.36 -2.05
C ASP A 23 6.58 17.51 -2.52
N ARG A 24 5.92 17.96 -3.58
CA ARG A 24 4.81 17.25 -4.21
C ARG A 24 5.23 15.92 -4.86
N HIS A 25 6.48 15.83 -5.31
CA HIS A 25 7.06 14.61 -5.84
C HIS A 25 7.39 13.60 -4.73
N GLY A 26 7.36 14.01 -3.46
CA GLY A 26 7.58 13.20 -2.24
C GLY A 26 8.78 12.27 -2.34
N THR A 27 9.91 12.82 -2.77
CA THR A 27 11.22 12.15 -2.79
C THR A 27 12.27 12.90 -1.97
N ALA A 28 12.15 14.22 -1.83
CA ALA A 28 13.16 15.07 -1.19
C ALA A 28 13.39 14.73 0.29
N HIS A 29 12.32 14.30 0.98
CA HIS A 29 12.34 14.04 2.42
C HIS A 29 12.32 12.54 2.76
N ARG A 30 12.87 11.72 1.85
CA ARG A 30 12.93 10.26 1.99
C ARG A 30 14.34 9.75 1.77
N ARG A 31 14.77 8.77 2.56
CA ARG A 31 16.07 8.10 2.39
C ARG A 31 15.87 6.58 2.40
N LEU A 32 16.29 5.91 1.33
CA LEU A 32 16.31 4.45 1.28
C LEU A 32 17.26 3.91 2.36
N ILE A 33 16.75 3.00 3.20
CA ILE A 33 17.53 2.33 4.24
C ILE A 33 17.97 0.94 3.76
N SER A 34 17.03 0.19 3.16
CA SER A 34 17.28 -1.13 2.60
C SER A 34 16.30 -1.46 1.49
N GLY A 35 16.70 -2.37 0.60
CA GLY A 35 15.84 -2.89 -0.46
C GLY A 35 16.40 -4.20 -1.00
N GLU A 36 15.56 -5.22 -1.03
CA GLU A 36 15.89 -6.56 -1.52
C GLU A 36 14.78 -7.06 -2.44
N VAL A 37 15.17 -7.87 -3.43
CA VAL A 37 14.25 -8.58 -4.32
C VAL A 37 14.72 -10.02 -4.42
N GLU A 38 13.83 -10.96 -4.12
CA GLU A 38 14.04 -12.39 -4.31
C GLU A 38 13.09 -12.88 -5.41
N SER A 39 13.68 -13.39 -6.50
CA SER A 39 12.91 -13.98 -7.60
C SER A 39 12.56 -15.43 -7.27
N ILE A 40 11.35 -15.82 -7.62
CA ILE A 40 10.85 -17.19 -7.60
C ILE A 40 10.41 -17.53 -9.03
N GLU A 41 10.34 -18.80 -9.40
CA GLU A 41 9.80 -19.16 -10.71
C GLU A 41 8.39 -18.56 -10.88
N ARG A 42 8.24 -17.70 -11.90
CA ARG A 42 7.00 -16.96 -12.24
C ARG A 42 6.50 -15.96 -11.19
N GLY A 43 7.28 -15.64 -10.17
CA GLY A 43 6.90 -14.67 -9.14
C GLY A 43 8.12 -13.96 -8.54
N PHE A 44 7.88 -13.03 -7.62
CA PHE A 44 8.96 -12.41 -6.85
C PHE A 44 8.43 -11.78 -5.57
N ILE A 45 9.33 -11.54 -4.62
CA ILE A 45 9.06 -10.73 -3.44
C ILE A 45 10.10 -9.62 -3.34
N ALA A 46 9.62 -8.38 -3.24
CA ALA A 46 10.42 -7.19 -3.02
C ALA A 46 10.08 -6.62 -1.64
N TYR A 47 11.08 -6.26 -0.85
CA TYR A 47 10.86 -5.69 0.48
C TYR A 47 12.00 -4.76 0.87
N GLY A 48 11.73 -3.84 1.79
CA GLY A 48 12.74 -2.88 2.21
C GLY A 48 12.23 -1.90 3.24
N ALA A 49 13.04 -0.88 3.49
CA ALA A 49 12.74 0.18 4.43
C ALA A 49 13.17 1.56 3.90
N ILE A 50 12.37 2.56 4.22
CA ILE A 50 12.56 3.96 3.84
C ILE A 50 12.41 4.81 5.09
N MET A 51 13.37 5.69 5.34
CA MET A 51 13.24 6.73 6.35
C MET A 51 12.46 7.90 5.77
N GLU A 52 11.40 8.30 6.45
CA GLU A 52 10.48 9.38 6.10
C GLU A 52 10.78 10.65 6.93
N GLY A 53 10.47 11.81 6.34
CA GLY A 53 10.63 13.10 7.01
C GLY A 53 12.08 13.49 7.27
N VAL A 54 12.99 13.12 6.37
CA VAL A 54 14.41 13.48 6.40
C VAL A 54 14.57 14.97 6.09
N ASP A 55 15.30 15.69 6.93
CA ASP A 55 15.68 17.10 6.76
C ASP A 55 14.51 18.05 6.41
N VAL A 56 13.36 17.83 7.04
CA VAL A 56 12.17 18.67 6.90
C VAL A 56 12.38 19.98 7.65
N ARG A 57 12.03 21.09 7.01
CA ARG A 57 12.09 22.44 7.58
C ARG A 57 10.69 23.03 7.63
N ILE A 58 10.41 23.72 8.73
CA ILE A 58 9.15 24.41 8.99
C ILE A 58 9.47 25.91 8.99
N ASP A 59 8.66 26.71 8.30
CA ASP A 59 8.92 28.14 8.04
C ASP A 59 9.09 28.97 9.33
N GLU A 60 8.48 28.54 10.43
CA GLU A 60 8.64 29.11 11.77
C GLU A 60 10.02 28.86 12.42
N GLY A 61 10.98 28.30 11.66
CA GLY A 61 12.37 28.13 12.07
C GLY A 61 12.69 26.79 12.74
N ALA A 62 11.74 25.85 12.73
CA ALA A 62 11.96 24.49 13.23
C ALA A 62 12.46 23.57 12.12
N SER A 63 13.22 22.54 12.49
CA SER A 63 13.65 21.49 11.57
C SER A 63 13.64 20.14 12.27
N CYS A 64 13.30 19.09 11.53
CA CYS A 64 13.32 17.72 12.02
C CYS A 64 13.82 16.78 10.93
N THR A 65 14.42 15.67 11.32
CA THR A 65 14.92 14.65 10.41
C THR A 65 14.58 13.27 10.95
N ASP A 66 14.63 12.26 10.10
CA ASP A 66 14.44 10.85 10.45
C ASP A 66 13.21 10.63 11.36
N GLN A 67 12.02 10.97 10.85
CA GLN A 67 10.81 11.11 11.66
C GLN A 67 9.93 9.86 11.71
N ALA A 68 9.97 9.00 10.69
CA ALA A 68 9.32 7.70 10.70
C ALA A 68 10.04 6.70 9.81
N LEU A 69 9.91 5.42 10.14
CA LEU A 69 10.40 4.32 9.31
C LEU A 69 9.21 3.67 8.60
N THR A 70 9.20 3.73 7.28
CA THR A 70 8.36 2.92 6.41
C THR A 70 9.06 1.59 6.14
N GLN A 71 8.36 0.49 6.35
CA GLN A 71 8.76 -0.84 5.91
C GLN A 71 7.66 -1.39 5.00
N LEU A 72 8.04 -1.92 3.85
CA LEU A 72 7.10 -2.35 2.83
C LEU A 72 7.51 -3.67 2.18
N VAL A 73 6.49 -4.43 1.77
CA VAL A 73 6.61 -5.67 1.00
C VAL A 73 5.65 -5.62 -0.17
N PHE A 74 6.12 -6.06 -1.33
CA PHE A 74 5.34 -6.37 -2.50
C PHE A 74 5.70 -7.79 -2.96
N ALA A 75 4.74 -8.69 -2.99
CA ALA A 75 4.93 -10.06 -3.47
C ALA A 75 4.01 -10.31 -4.67
N ALA A 76 4.59 -10.63 -5.84
CA ALA A 76 3.85 -11.17 -6.97
C ALA A 76 3.87 -12.71 -6.87
N LEU A 77 2.70 -13.30 -6.75
CA LEU A 77 2.53 -14.75 -6.67
C LEU A 77 2.89 -15.40 -8.01
N PRO A 78 3.28 -16.69 -8.03
CA PRO A 78 3.63 -17.41 -9.25
C PRO A 78 2.40 -17.87 -10.07
N ASP A 79 1.35 -17.04 -10.09
CA ASP A 79 0.07 -17.27 -10.76
C ASP A 79 -0.26 -16.22 -11.84
N ASP A 80 0.67 -15.30 -12.13
CA ASP A 80 0.56 -14.19 -13.08
C ASP A 80 -0.58 -13.18 -12.80
N GLN A 81 -1.26 -13.30 -11.65
CA GLN A 81 -2.51 -12.58 -11.40
C GLN A 81 -2.54 -11.86 -10.06
N THR A 82 -1.98 -12.46 -9.02
CA THR A 82 -2.17 -12.04 -7.64
C THR A 82 -0.92 -11.38 -7.08
N CYS A 83 -1.10 -10.27 -6.38
CA CYS A 83 -0.04 -9.59 -5.64
C CYS A 83 -0.49 -9.35 -4.20
N VAL A 84 0.46 -9.38 -3.26
CA VAL A 84 0.24 -9.01 -1.84
C VAL A 84 1.11 -7.82 -1.49
N VAL A 85 0.52 -6.86 -0.78
CA VAL A 85 1.19 -5.67 -0.27
C VAL A 85 1.09 -5.65 1.25
N LEU A 86 2.24 -5.50 1.92
CA LEU A 86 2.31 -5.23 3.36
C LEU A 86 3.00 -3.89 3.56
N GLN A 87 2.46 -3.01 4.41
CA GLN A 87 3.06 -1.73 4.74
C GLN A 87 2.99 -1.50 6.25
N ARG A 88 4.10 -1.07 6.84
CA ARG A 88 4.16 -0.62 8.23
C ARG A 88 4.92 0.69 8.31
N VAL A 89 4.34 1.70 8.95
CA VAL A 89 4.99 2.99 9.18
C VAL A 89 4.97 3.30 10.67
N VAL A 90 6.13 3.50 11.26
CA VAL A 90 6.28 3.78 12.70
C VAL A 90 7.09 5.06 12.90
N CYS A 91 6.55 5.98 13.69
CA CYS A 91 7.24 7.20 14.09
C CYS A 91 8.49 6.90 14.91
N ALA A 92 9.49 7.78 14.82
CA ALA A 92 10.67 7.74 15.67
C ALA A 92 10.26 7.78 17.16
N THR A 93 10.97 7.03 18.00
CA THR A 93 10.62 6.83 19.42
C THR A 93 11.14 7.93 20.35
N ASP A 94 11.95 8.84 19.83
CA ASP A 94 12.67 9.87 20.60
C ASP A 94 12.18 11.30 20.31
N ARG A 95 11.20 11.49 19.42
CA ARG A 95 10.70 12.82 19.02
C ARG A 95 9.21 12.82 18.68
N THR A 96 8.56 13.96 18.92
CA THR A 96 7.20 14.22 18.44
C THR A 96 7.28 14.69 16.99
N GLY A 97 6.42 14.15 16.13
CA GLY A 97 6.25 14.60 14.76
C GLY A 97 4.92 15.34 14.55
N TYR A 98 4.82 16.00 13.40
CA TYR A 98 3.55 16.51 12.89
C TYR A 98 3.42 16.03 11.46
N VAL A 99 2.42 15.22 11.18
CA VAL A 99 2.12 14.76 9.80
C VAL A 99 1.04 15.65 9.20
N ASN A 100 1.09 15.85 7.90
CA ASN A 100 0.06 16.56 7.14
C ASN A 100 -0.72 15.62 6.21
N GLU A 101 -0.11 14.51 5.81
CA GLU A 101 -0.73 13.53 4.93
C GLU A 101 -0.19 12.13 5.22
N VAL A 102 -1.09 11.17 5.38
CA VAL A 102 -0.76 9.75 5.47
C VAL A 102 -1.73 8.98 4.57
N LYS A 103 -1.20 8.14 3.67
CA LYS A 103 -1.99 7.23 2.82
C LYS A 103 -1.29 5.88 2.74
N GLY A 104 -1.97 4.82 3.16
CA GLY A 104 -1.59 3.45 2.88
C GLY A 104 -2.13 2.99 1.52
N LEU A 105 -1.64 1.84 1.07
CA LEU A 105 -1.83 1.26 -0.26
C LEU A 105 -1.27 2.17 -1.35
N HIS A 106 -1.88 3.32 -1.59
CA HIS A 106 -1.47 4.31 -2.59
C HIS A 106 -1.26 3.66 -3.97
N LEU A 107 -2.31 2.99 -4.45
CA LEU A 107 -2.35 2.43 -5.80
C LEU A 107 -2.82 3.50 -6.78
N ASN A 108 -1.90 3.93 -7.65
CA ASN A 108 -2.12 4.96 -8.64
C ASN A 108 -2.75 4.39 -9.92
N VAL A 109 -4.03 4.73 -10.15
CA VAL A 109 -4.78 4.32 -11.35
C VAL A 109 -5.07 5.53 -12.23
N PRO A 110 -4.43 5.63 -13.43
CA PRO A 110 -4.70 6.72 -14.36
C PRO A 110 -6.17 6.82 -14.75
N ASN A 111 -6.68 8.06 -14.81
CA ASN A 111 -8.00 8.43 -15.29
C ASN A 111 -7.92 9.63 -16.25
N ASP A 112 -7.35 9.40 -17.44
CA ASP A 112 -6.98 10.45 -18.40
C ASP A 112 -7.39 10.06 -19.84
N VAL A 113 -6.93 10.80 -20.84
CA VAL A 113 -7.32 10.64 -22.25
C VAL A 113 -7.23 9.20 -22.79
N LEU A 114 -6.30 8.38 -22.26
CA LEU A 114 -6.09 7.00 -22.72
C LEU A 114 -7.27 6.05 -22.40
N ASN A 115 -8.09 6.38 -21.41
CA ASN A 115 -9.30 5.62 -21.07
C ASN A 115 -10.59 6.42 -21.32
N GLY A 116 -10.49 7.53 -22.06
CA GLY A 116 -11.61 8.45 -22.26
C GLY A 116 -11.97 9.28 -21.03
N SER A 117 -11.06 9.38 -20.07
CA SER A 117 -11.22 10.05 -18.77
C SER A 117 -12.43 9.53 -17.98
N LYS A 118 -12.60 8.21 -18.02
CA LYS A 118 -13.65 7.50 -17.30
C LYS A 118 -13.11 6.20 -16.70
N ARG A 119 -13.55 5.91 -15.47
CA ARG A 119 -13.33 4.64 -14.78
C ARG A 119 -14.64 4.20 -14.13
N THR A 120 -14.98 2.93 -14.27
CA THR A 120 -16.05 2.30 -13.52
C THR A 120 -15.45 1.57 -12.33
N VAL A 121 -15.92 1.86 -11.13
CA VAL A 121 -15.48 1.19 -9.90
C VAL A 121 -16.64 0.39 -9.33
N TYR A 122 -16.43 -0.90 -9.15
CA TYR A 122 -17.35 -1.80 -8.48
C TYR A 122 -16.95 -1.98 -7.02
N THR A 123 -17.93 -1.95 -6.13
CA THR A 123 -17.75 -2.02 -4.68
C THR A 123 -18.88 -2.86 -4.07
N GLU A 124 -18.83 -3.09 -2.76
CA GLU A 124 -19.95 -3.71 -2.04
C GLU A 124 -21.25 -2.89 -2.12
N ALA A 125 -21.15 -1.56 -2.23
CA ALA A 125 -22.31 -0.67 -2.39
C ALA A 125 -22.82 -0.58 -3.85
N GLY A 126 -22.17 -1.26 -4.79
CA GLY A 126 -22.49 -1.23 -6.22
C GLY A 126 -21.48 -0.45 -7.05
N GLU A 127 -21.96 0.09 -8.17
CA GLU A 127 -21.14 0.73 -9.21
C GLU A 127 -21.02 2.25 -9.01
N VAL A 128 -19.81 2.77 -9.19
CA VAL A 128 -19.48 4.19 -9.17
C VAL A 128 -18.75 4.55 -10.46
N LEU A 129 -19.30 5.48 -11.24
CA LEU A 129 -18.64 6.01 -12.43
C LEU A 129 -17.83 7.28 -12.07
N LEU A 130 -16.52 7.21 -12.29
CA LEU A 130 -15.58 8.31 -12.06
C LEU A 130 -15.25 9.00 -13.38
N HIS A 131 -15.43 10.32 -13.43
CA HIS A 131 -14.99 11.16 -14.54
C HIS A 131 -13.71 11.91 -14.17
N GLY A 132 -12.70 11.83 -15.05
CA GLY A 132 -11.43 12.52 -14.92
C GLY A 132 -11.37 13.82 -15.74
N PRO A 133 -10.57 14.82 -15.31
CA PRO A 133 -10.11 14.99 -13.93
C PRO A 133 -11.30 15.26 -12.99
N ALA A 134 -11.11 15.11 -11.68
CA ALA A 134 -12.15 15.45 -10.73
C ALA A 134 -12.47 16.97 -10.80
N LYS A 135 -13.66 17.37 -10.36
CA LYS A 135 -14.05 18.80 -10.37
C LYS A 135 -13.41 19.59 -9.23
N ARG A 136 -13.01 18.89 -8.17
CA ARG A 136 -12.39 19.39 -6.95
C ARG A 136 -11.59 18.23 -6.34
N ASP A 137 -10.68 18.56 -5.44
CA ASP A 137 -10.07 17.55 -4.60
C ASP A 137 -11.13 16.97 -3.67
N GLU A 138 -11.20 15.65 -3.60
CA GLU A 138 -12.17 14.94 -2.76
C GLU A 138 -11.67 13.55 -2.39
N LEU A 139 -11.99 13.13 -1.17
CA LEU A 139 -11.79 11.77 -0.69
C LEU A 139 -13.14 11.04 -0.73
N LEU A 140 -13.24 10.03 -1.58
CA LEU A 140 -14.44 9.19 -1.68
C LEU A 140 -14.24 7.92 -0.82
N PRO A 141 -14.94 7.77 0.32
CA PRO A 141 -14.89 6.53 1.08
C PRO A 141 -15.59 5.42 0.28
N ILE A 142 -15.02 4.21 0.33
CA ILE A 142 -15.60 3.02 -0.28
C ILE A 142 -16.25 2.18 0.81
N THR A 143 -17.46 1.69 0.54
CA THR A 143 -18.12 0.73 1.42
C THR A 143 -17.53 -0.65 1.20
N GLY A 144 -17.16 -1.30 2.29
CA GLY A 144 -16.61 -2.63 2.27
C GLY A 144 -15.10 -2.66 2.05
N PRO A 145 -14.51 -3.86 2.10
CA PRO A 145 -13.06 -4.01 2.13
C PRO A 145 -12.48 -4.32 0.74
N TRP A 146 -13.26 -4.20 -0.32
CA TRP A 146 -12.81 -4.47 -1.68
C TRP A 146 -13.36 -3.46 -2.67
N LEU A 147 -12.63 -3.28 -3.77
CA LEU A 147 -13.12 -2.59 -4.95
C LEU A 147 -12.50 -3.22 -6.19
N ASN A 148 -13.16 -3.07 -7.33
CA ASN A 148 -12.64 -3.48 -8.63
C ASN A 148 -12.77 -2.34 -9.63
N VAL A 149 -11.71 -2.05 -10.37
CA VAL A 149 -11.69 -1.03 -11.42
C VAL A 149 -11.88 -1.69 -12.78
N ASP A 150 -12.87 -1.22 -13.53
CA ASP A 150 -13.22 -1.58 -14.91
C ASP A 150 -13.42 -3.08 -15.17
N GLY A 151 -13.69 -3.88 -14.13
CA GLY A 151 -13.84 -5.33 -14.27
C GLY A 151 -12.50 -6.06 -14.45
N VAL A 152 -11.37 -5.42 -14.15
CA VAL A 152 -10.03 -5.96 -14.49
C VAL A 152 -8.94 -5.69 -13.45
N LEU A 153 -9.14 -4.82 -12.47
CA LEU A 153 -8.15 -4.56 -11.41
C LEU A 153 -8.84 -4.62 -10.04
N GLY A 154 -8.64 -5.73 -9.35
CA GLY A 154 -9.20 -5.97 -8.02
C GLY A 154 -8.26 -5.52 -6.89
N VAL A 155 -8.85 -5.01 -5.82
CA VAL A 155 -8.16 -4.74 -4.55
C VAL A 155 -9.01 -5.29 -3.42
N ARG A 156 -8.38 -6.06 -2.52
CA ARG A 156 -8.98 -6.53 -1.25
C ARG A 156 -8.10 -6.08 -0.10
N LEU A 157 -8.62 -5.22 0.75
CA LEU A 157 -8.05 -4.90 2.05
C LEU A 157 -8.19 -6.10 2.98
N VAL A 158 -7.08 -6.58 3.56
CA VAL A 158 -7.08 -7.72 4.49
C VAL A 158 -7.11 -7.23 5.94
N TYR A 159 -6.30 -6.23 6.26
CA TYR A 159 -6.29 -5.55 7.56
C TYR A 159 -5.69 -4.15 7.44
N GLY A 160 -5.89 -3.33 8.47
CA GLY A 160 -5.19 -2.04 8.65
C GLY A 160 -6.08 -0.80 8.61
N ALA A 161 -7.26 -0.94 8.02
CA ALA A 161 -8.34 0.04 8.13
C ALA A 161 -9.69 -0.69 7.98
N ASP A 162 -10.77 0.04 8.26
CA ASP A 162 -12.14 -0.48 8.09
C ASP A 162 -12.55 -0.51 6.62
N SER A 163 -11.98 0.37 5.79
CA SER A 163 -12.33 0.46 4.37
C SER A 163 -11.22 1.05 3.49
N LEU A 164 -11.45 0.96 2.19
CA LEU A 164 -10.69 1.65 1.15
C LEU A 164 -11.27 3.06 0.92
N ALA A 165 -10.49 3.92 0.29
CA ALA A 165 -10.93 5.21 -0.21
C ALA A 165 -10.29 5.51 -1.56
N ILE A 166 -10.94 6.37 -2.35
CA ILE A 166 -10.39 6.92 -3.57
C ILE A 166 -10.13 8.39 -3.30
N ASP A 167 -8.85 8.75 -3.17
CA ASP A 167 -8.47 10.15 -3.16
C ASP A 167 -8.39 10.65 -4.59
N ARG A 168 -9.02 11.78 -4.87
CA ARG A 168 -9.19 12.35 -6.21
C ARG A 168 -8.71 13.78 -6.22
N SER A 169 -8.07 14.19 -7.32
CA SER A 169 -7.62 15.58 -7.48
C SER A 169 -8.21 16.25 -8.71
N ALA A 170 -8.48 17.56 -8.58
CA ALA A 170 -8.81 18.41 -9.71
C ALA A 170 -7.62 18.69 -10.61
N THR A 171 -6.42 18.57 -10.06
CA THR A 171 -5.17 18.77 -10.77
C THR A 171 -4.51 17.44 -11.11
N ARG A 172 -3.75 17.42 -12.19
CA ARG A 172 -2.91 16.26 -12.53
C ARG A 172 -1.79 16.14 -11.50
N ARG A 173 -1.44 14.90 -11.17
CA ARG A 173 -0.45 14.57 -10.12
C ARG A 173 0.31 13.27 -10.38
N GLY A 174 -0.05 12.53 -11.42
CA GLY A 174 0.60 11.27 -11.78
C GLY A 174 1.89 11.49 -12.59
N GLY A 175 2.85 10.60 -12.37
CA GLY A 175 4.16 10.65 -13.01
C GLY A 175 5.08 11.75 -12.46
N PRO A 176 6.38 11.72 -12.80
CA PRO A 176 7.36 12.68 -12.29
C PRO A 176 7.12 14.13 -12.76
N TYR A 177 6.28 14.32 -13.79
CA TYR A 177 5.96 15.63 -14.35
C TYR A 177 4.53 16.08 -14.05
N GLU A 178 3.81 15.36 -13.17
CA GLU A 178 2.41 15.66 -12.83
C GLU A 178 1.52 15.80 -14.08
N SER A 179 1.77 14.96 -15.10
CA SER A 179 1.13 15.09 -16.41
C SER A 179 -0.12 14.23 -16.55
N LEU A 180 -0.39 13.34 -15.59
CA LEU A 180 -1.49 12.40 -15.62
C LEU A 180 -2.54 12.72 -14.56
N ALA A 181 -3.81 12.66 -14.93
CA ALA A 181 -4.90 12.57 -13.97
C ALA A 181 -4.93 11.15 -13.40
N VAL A 182 -4.90 11.02 -12.07
CA VAL A 182 -4.79 9.74 -11.37
C VAL A 182 -5.77 9.72 -10.19
N GLU A 183 -6.53 8.63 -10.12
CA GLU A 183 -7.29 8.24 -8.94
C GLU A 183 -6.34 7.44 -8.03
N GLU A 184 -6.22 7.86 -6.77
CA GLU A 184 -5.36 7.20 -5.78
C GLU A 184 -6.22 6.27 -4.93
N LEU A 185 -6.11 4.96 -5.14
CA LEU A 185 -6.77 3.96 -4.29
C LEU A 185 -5.96 3.79 -3.01
N CYS A 186 -6.55 4.15 -1.88
CA CYS A 186 -5.85 4.28 -0.61
C CYS A 186 -6.56 3.53 0.53
N SER A 187 -5.85 3.36 1.63
CA SER A 187 -6.38 2.91 2.92
C SER A 187 -5.73 3.69 4.07
N GLY A 188 -6.39 3.80 5.22
CA GLY A 188 -5.86 4.51 6.38
C GLY A 188 -5.55 5.98 6.10
N VAL A 189 -6.39 6.64 5.29
CA VAL A 189 -6.13 8.01 4.82
C VAL A 189 -6.30 9.01 5.95
N GLN A 190 -5.28 9.84 6.13
CA GLN A 190 -5.31 10.99 7.02
C GLN A 190 -4.85 12.23 6.26
N LEU A 191 -5.70 13.25 6.23
CA LEU A 191 -5.42 14.53 5.59
C LEU A 191 -5.43 15.66 6.63
N GLY A 192 -4.49 16.58 6.49
CA GLY A 192 -4.34 17.73 7.35
C GLY A 192 -3.40 17.49 8.55
N PRO A 193 -3.02 18.59 9.22
CA PRO A 193 -2.01 18.56 10.27
C PRO A 193 -2.49 17.78 11.48
N ARG A 194 -1.68 16.81 11.92
CA ARG A 194 -1.89 16.07 13.16
C ARG A 194 -0.57 15.85 13.88
N ARG A 195 -0.58 16.08 15.18
CA ARG A 195 0.51 15.67 16.06
C ARG A 195 0.55 14.15 16.18
N VAL A 196 1.74 13.56 16.05
CA VAL A 196 1.99 12.13 16.24
C VAL A 196 2.88 11.91 17.45
N THR A 197 2.60 10.87 18.23
CA THR A 197 3.41 10.53 19.40
C THR A 197 4.68 9.76 19.02
N PRO A 198 5.75 9.83 19.82
CA PRO A 198 6.93 9.01 19.58
C PRO A 198 6.57 7.52 19.57
N GLY A 199 7.03 6.77 18.56
CA GLY A 199 6.73 5.35 18.39
C GLY A 199 5.31 5.03 17.88
N GLU A 200 4.49 6.03 17.56
CA GLU A 200 3.15 5.81 17.01
C GLU A 200 3.22 5.04 15.68
N VAL A 201 2.33 4.05 15.51
CA VAL A 201 2.15 3.36 14.23
C VAL A 201 1.19 4.18 13.37
N LEU A 202 1.71 4.80 12.31
CA LEU A 202 0.92 5.61 11.38
C LEU A 202 0.13 4.74 10.39
N LEU A 203 0.72 3.63 9.95
CA LEU A 203 0.12 2.68 9.03
C LEU A 203 0.53 1.26 9.41
N ASP A 204 -0.40 0.33 9.31
CA ASP A 204 -0.16 -1.10 9.43
C ASP A 204 -1.18 -1.85 8.56
N LEU A 205 -0.80 -2.16 7.34
CA LEU A 205 -1.70 -2.55 6.25
C LEU A 205 -1.29 -3.88 5.63
N GLY A 206 -2.29 -4.71 5.32
CA GLY A 206 -2.16 -5.83 4.39
C GLY A 206 -3.27 -5.78 3.35
N ALA A 207 -2.91 -5.92 2.07
CA ALA A 207 -3.85 -5.92 0.96
C ALA A 207 -3.44 -6.93 -0.13
N VAL A 208 -4.44 -7.40 -0.87
CA VAL A 208 -4.28 -8.22 -2.08
C VAL A 208 -4.71 -7.38 -3.29
N ILE A 209 -3.95 -7.47 -4.37
CA ILE A 209 -4.24 -6.84 -5.66
C ILE A 209 -4.30 -7.94 -6.71
N THR A 210 -5.32 -7.93 -7.55
CA THR A 210 -5.49 -8.90 -8.62
C THR A 210 -5.64 -8.20 -9.97
N ALA A 211 -4.96 -8.71 -10.99
CA ALA A 211 -5.12 -8.24 -12.37
C ALA A 211 -6.04 -9.19 -13.16
N GLY A 212 -6.80 -8.69 -14.13
CA GLY A 212 -7.68 -9.51 -14.97
C GLY A 212 -8.81 -10.22 -14.24
N THR A 213 -9.15 -9.81 -13.00
CA THR A 213 -10.31 -10.32 -12.26
C THR A 213 -11.48 -9.35 -12.36
N ASP A 214 -12.69 -9.87 -12.49
CA ASP A 214 -13.91 -9.06 -12.43
C ASP A 214 -14.32 -8.70 -10.99
N ALA A 215 -15.42 -7.96 -10.84
CA ALA A 215 -15.94 -7.55 -9.54
C ALA A 215 -16.40 -8.72 -8.67
N HIS A 216 -16.97 -9.78 -9.25
CA HIS A 216 -17.43 -10.96 -8.52
C HIS A 216 -16.22 -11.73 -7.99
N GLU A 217 -15.23 -11.99 -8.83
CA GLU A 217 -13.96 -12.64 -8.45
C GLU A 217 -13.23 -11.83 -7.37
N THR A 218 -13.17 -10.49 -7.52
CA THR A 218 -12.55 -9.61 -6.53
C THR A 218 -13.25 -9.68 -5.16
N SER A 219 -14.59 -9.71 -5.16
CA SER A 219 -15.37 -9.83 -3.92
C SER A 219 -15.14 -11.17 -3.21
N GLY A 220 -14.80 -12.21 -3.97
CA GLY A 220 -14.54 -13.57 -3.51
C GLY A 220 -13.10 -13.87 -3.11
N ILE A 221 -12.19 -12.88 -3.11
CA ILE A 221 -10.79 -13.09 -2.71
C ILE A 221 -10.73 -13.64 -1.28
N GLU A 222 -10.24 -14.87 -1.17
CA GLU A 222 -9.96 -15.55 0.10
C GLU A 222 -8.58 -15.12 0.60
N ALA A 223 -8.55 -14.19 1.55
CA ALA A 223 -7.34 -13.76 2.21
C ALA A 223 -7.59 -13.44 3.69
N ALA A 224 -6.61 -13.73 4.54
CA ALA A 224 -6.71 -13.52 5.97
C ALA A 224 -5.38 -13.04 6.58
N ARG A 225 -5.48 -12.22 7.64
CA ARG A 225 -4.31 -11.89 8.46
C ARG A 225 -3.92 -13.13 9.25
N VAL A 226 -2.63 -13.45 9.25
CA VAL A 226 -2.05 -14.50 10.08
C VAL A 226 -1.54 -13.87 11.37
N ALA A 227 -1.93 -14.44 12.52
CA ALA A 227 -1.39 -14.04 13.80
C ALA A 227 0.07 -14.50 13.92
N ALA A 228 0.92 -13.63 14.46
CA ALA A 228 2.30 -13.93 14.77
C ALA A 228 2.55 -13.66 16.26
N ASP A 229 3.47 -14.39 16.87
CA ASP A 229 3.81 -14.21 18.28
C ASP A 229 4.58 -12.90 18.53
N ASP A 230 5.23 -12.36 17.50
CA ASP A 230 5.94 -11.09 17.53
C ASP A 230 5.11 -9.98 16.84
N ASP A 231 4.83 -8.91 17.59
CA ASP A 231 4.09 -7.72 17.14
C ASP A 231 4.77 -6.95 15.99
N ALA A 232 5.99 -7.30 15.62
CA ALA A 232 6.69 -6.76 14.46
C ALA A 232 6.55 -7.62 13.21
N VAL A 233 5.98 -8.83 13.31
CA VAL A 233 5.75 -9.70 12.15
C VAL A 233 4.39 -9.41 11.53
N ARG A 234 4.36 -9.28 10.21
CA ARG A 234 3.11 -9.14 9.43
C ARG A 234 3.01 -10.27 8.45
N ALA A 235 1.84 -10.89 8.40
CA ALA A 235 1.60 -12.02 7.53
C ALA A 235 0.16 -12.07 7.05
N VAL A 236 0.00 -12.46 5.79
CA VAL A 236 -1.28 -12.65 5.11
C VAL A 236 -1.25 -14.01 4.43
N THR A 237 -2.31 -14.79 4.60
CA THR A 237 -2.61 -15.91 3.70
C THR A 237 -3.52 -15.43 2.59
N VAL A 238 -3.32 -15.97 1.39
CA VAL A 238 -4.16 -15.69 0.22
C VAL A 238 -4.23 -16.93 -0.66
N ARG A 239 -5.42 -17.24 -1.20
CA ARG A 239 -5.56 -18.23 -2.27
C ARG A 239 -5.23 -17.56 -3.61
N GLY A 240 -4.20 -18.05 -4.28
CA GLY A 240 -3.81 -17.60 -5.61
C GLY A 240 -4.79 -18.06 -6.69
N ALA A 241 -4.67 -17.48 -7.88
CA ALA A 241 -5.46 -17.84 -9.05
C ALA A 241 -5.17 -19.27 -9.56
N ASP A 242 -4.02 -19.82 -9.20
CA ASP A 242 -3.66 -21.22 -9.42
C ASP A 242 -4.35 -22.20 -8.42
N GLY A 243 -5.18 -21.68 -7.52
CA GLY A 243 -5.93 -22.41 -6.51
C GLY A 243 -5.13 -22.79 -5.26
N ARG A 244 -3.82 -22.49 -5.22
CA ARG A 244 -2.95 -22.80 -4.07
C ARG A 244 -3.07 -21.73 -2.99
N GLU A 245 -2.88 -22.13 -1.74
CA GLU A 245 -2.80 -21.18 -0.64
C GLU A 245 -1.35 -20.76 -0.42
N TYR A 246 -1.13 -19.45 -0.33
CA TYR A 246 0.17 -18.85 -0.09
C TYR A 246 0.15 -18.09 1.24
N VAL A 247 1.29 -18.07 1.92
CA VAL A 247 1.57 -17.09 2.97
C VAL A 247 2.64 -16.12 2.46
N VAL A 248 2.37 -14.83 2.64
CA VAL A 248 3.34 -13.75 2.48
C VAL A 248 3.55 -13.13 3.84
N ALA A 249 4.80 -13.11 4.31
CA ALA A 249 5.14 -12.62 5.63
C ALA A 249 6.40 -11.77 5.64
N ALA A 250 6.47 -10.82 6.57
CA ALA A 250 7.59 -9.91 6.75
C ALA A 250 7.89 -9.76 8.24
N ASN A 251 9.18 -9.83 8.59
CA ASN A 251 9.63 -9.56 9.94
C ASN A 251 10.22 -8.15 10.00
N PHE A 252 9.46 -7.22 10.57
CA PHE A 252 9.87 -5.84 10.76
C PHE A 252 10.55 -5.60 12.12
N GLY A 253 10.86 -6.67 12.86
CA GLY A 253 11.43 -6.64 14.19
C GLY A 253 12.96 -6.59 14.21
N THR A 254 13.52 -6.97 15.36
CA THR A 254 14.98 -6.99 15.61
C THR A 254 15.53 -8.38 15.93
N ALA A 255 14.66 -9.38 15.94
CA ALA A 255 15.00 -10.78 16.18
C ALA A 255 14.25 -11.68 15.20
N ASP A 256 14.82 -12.85 14.93
CA ASP A 256 14.19 -13.83 14.04
C ASP A 256 12.89 -14.34 14.66
N ALA A 257 11.90 -14.58 13.81
CA ALA A 257 10.58 -14.97 14.24
C ALA A 257 10.07 -16.17 13.43
N THR A 258 8.99 -16.75 13.92
CA THR A 258 8.30 -17.85 13.26
C THR A 258 6.81 -17.55 13.25
N ILE A 259 6.13 -17.84 12.14
CA ILE A 259 4.68 -17.78 12.06
C ILE A 259 4.09 -19.18 11.96
N THR A 260 2.93 -19.38 12.56
CA THR A 260 2.18 -20.63 12.47
C THR A 260 1.11 -20.51 11.41
N VAL A 261 1.09 -21.46 10.47
CA VAL A 261 0.15 -21.54 9.35
C VAL A 261 -0.40 -22.96 9.23
N ALA A 262 -1.43 -23.16 8.42
CA ALA A 262 -1.92 -24.49 8.13
C ALA A 262 -0.80 -25.36 7.53
N GLY A 263 -0.53 -26.50 8.15
CA GLY A 263 0.50 -27.44 7.71
C GLY A 263 1.91 -27.22 8.29
N GLY A 264 2.15 -26.19 9.12
CA GLY A 264 3.43 -26.07 9.81
C GLY A 264 3.79 -24.67 10.28
N THR A 265 5.10 -24.45 10.38
CA THR A 265 5.68 -23.16 10.79
C THR A 265 6.57 -22.61 9.67
N VAL A 266 6.57 -21.29 9.52
CA VAL A 266 7.41 -20.60 8.54
C VAL A 266 8.37 -19.66 9.29
N PRO A 267 9.70 -19.89 9.21
CA PRO A 267 10.67 -18.97 9.78
C PRO A 267 10.75 -17.70 8.93
N VAL A 268 10.84 -16.56 9.60
CA VAL A 268 11.00 -15.24 8.97
C VAL A 268 12.14 -14.52 9.69
N ALA A 269 13.31 -14.50 9.05
CA ALA A 269 14.48 -13.84 9.59
C ALA A 269 14.28 -12.32 9.71
N THR A 270 14.99 -11.71 10.65
CA THR A 270 14.91 -10.27 10.93
C THR A 270 15.14 -9.44 9.68
N GLY A 271 14.25 -8.49 9.40
CA GLY A 271 14.36 -7.59 8.25
C GLY A 271 14.13 -8.27 6.89
N LYS A 272 13.66 -9.54 6.88
CA LYS A 272 13.35 -10.31 5.68
C LYS A 272 11.85 -10.43 5.46
N ALA A 273 11.48 -10.72 4.22
CA ALA A 273 10.15 -11.18 3.85
C ALA A 273 10.24 -12.53 3.13
N VAL A 274 9.18 -13.32 3.24
CA VAL A 274 9.08 -14.65 2.63
C VAL A 274 7.72 -14.83 1.97
N MET A 275 7.71 -15.60 0.89
CA MET A 275 6.52 -16.13 0.25
C MET A 275 6.64 -17.64 0.15
N ARG A 276 5.62 -18.38 0.63
CA ARG A 276 5.60 -19.85 0.63
C ARG A 276 4.19 -20.37 0.33
N VAL A 277 4.10 -21.50 -0.36
CA VAL A 277 2.86 -22.28 -0.46
C VAL A 277 2.62 -22.96 0.90
N VAL A 278 1.37 -22.97 1.36
CA VAL A 278 0.94 -23.59 2.63
C VAL A 278 -0.27 -24.50 2.39
N GLY A 279 -0.59 -25.35 3.37
CA GLY A 279 -1.79 -26.20 3.31
C GLY A 279 -1.71 -27.42 2.36
N GLN A 280 -0.52 -27.99 2.14
CA GLN A 280 -0.37 -29.32 1.52
C GLN A 280 -0.59 -30.45 2.52
#